data_AF-A0A426Y4G8-F1
#
_entry.id   AF-A0A426Y4G8-F1
#
_cell.length_a   1.000
_cell.length_b   1.000
_cell.length_c   1.000
_cell.angle_alpha   90.00
_cell.angle_beta   90.00
_cell.angle_gamma   90.00
#
_symmetry.space_group_name_H-M   'P 1'
#
loop_
_entity.id
_entity.type
_entity.pdbx_description
1 polymer ?
#
loop_
_entity_poly.entity_id
_entity_poly.type
_entity_poly.pdbx_seq_one_letter_code
_entity_poly.pdbx_strand_id
1 'polypeptide(L)'
;MSGPTYYKGWYHLFYQYNPDSAVWGNITWGHAVSRDLVHWLYLPLALVPDRWYDANGAWTGSATTLPDGRLVMIYTGATVESVQVQNLAFPADADDPLLVHWVKSESNPVMVPPPGIGLKDFRDPTTAWYVPADSAWRVAIGSKNDSQHHAGMVLVYRTTDFVSYELLQGVLHSVTGTGMWECVDFYPVSTESAVGLDTSAASGPGVKHVLKASMDDNRHDYYAIGTYAAVSNSWVPDDPDKDVGIGLRYDYGKYYASKTFYDPVKERRVLWGWIGETDSERTDLRKGWASLQTVPRTVLFDQKTGSNLLQWPVEEVESLRLSSQEFSNISITAGSVVPLDIGKATQLDIVVEFSVDEPALAGAIGADVGYNCSTSRGAAQRGVIGPFGLLVLADEDLSEQTAVYFYVARATDGSLSTHFCHDELRHARIFLFSYLSFMIHELHNH
;
A
#
# COMPACT_ATOMS: atom_id res chain seq x y z
N MET A 1 4.61 4.04 7.24
CA MET A 1 4.49 5.28 6.45
C MET A 1 3.59 6.26 7.17
N SER A 2 3.83 7.58 7.10
CA SER A 2 3.11 8.54 7.94
C SER A 2 2.51 9.70 7.13
N GLY A 3 1.23 9.98 7.34
CA GLY A 3 0.54 11.21 6.94
C GLY A 3 0.82 11.81 5.54
N PRO A 4 0.83 11.05 4.44
CA PRO A 4 0.94 11.65 3.11
C PRO A 4 -0.23 12.62 2.87
N THR A 5 0.02 13.79 2.31
CA THR A 5 -1.02 14.81 2.07
C THR A 5 -0.61 15.81 0.99
N TYR A 6 -1.57 16.54 0.45
CA TYR A 6 -1.34 17.73 -0.37
C TYR A 6 -1.69 18.99 0.43
N TYR A 7 -0.77 19.95 0.49
CA TYR A 7 -0.95 21.20 1.22
C TYR A 7 -0.35 22.39 0.46
N LYS A 8 -1.14 23.44 0.22
CA LYS A 8 -0.71 24.73 -0.37
C LYS A 8 0.28 24.59 -1.56
N GLY A 9 0.00 23.68 -2.48
CA GLY A 9 0.81 23.49 -3.69
C GLY A 9 1.87 22.38 -3.61
N TRP A 10 2.09 21.79 -2.45
CA TRP A 10 3.11 20.76 -2.25
C TRP A 10 2.47 19.44 -1.83
N TYR A 11 3.01 18.35 -2.34
CA TYR A 11 2.81 17.02 -1.78
C TYR A 11 3.81 16.82 -0.64
N HIS A 12 3.32 16.41 0.52
CA HIS A 12 4.11 16.12 1.70
C HIS A 12 4.13 14.61 1.93
N LEU A 13 5.33 14.08 2.18
CA LEU A 13 5.54 12.71 2.61
C LEU A 13 6.25 12.72 3.96
N PHE A 14 5.68 12.02 4.92
CA PHE A 14 6.33 11.72 6.19
C PHE A 14 6.56 10.22 6.30
N TYR A 15 7.62 9.84 7.00
CA TYR A 15 8.02 8.44 7.11
C TYR A 15 8.70 8.17 8.43
N GLN A 16 8.47 6.97 8.98
CA GLN A 16 9.24 6.50 10.13
C GLN A 16 10.72 6.46 9.75
N TYR A 17 11.55 7.11 10.54
CA TYR A 17 12.98 7.27 10.28
C TYR A 17 13.77 7.10 11.57
N ASN A 18 14.83 6.30 11.51
CA ASN A 18 15.83 6.22 12.57
C ASN A 18 17.01 7.14 12.19
N PRO A 19 17.25 8.25 12.91
CA PRO A 19 18.34 9.16 12.61
C PRO A 19 19.73 8.58 12.93
N ASP A 20 19.80 7.52 13.74
CA ASP A 20 21.05 7.02 14.31
C ASP A 20 21.53 5.71 13.65
N SER A 21 20.68 5.01 12.88
CA SER A 21 21.00 3.68 12.37
C SER A 21 20.17 3.26 11.17
N ALA A 22 20.68 2.27 10.42
CA ALA A 22 19.98 1.61 9.32
C ALA A 22 19.02 0.50 9.78
N VAL A 23 18.81 0.33 11.08
CA VAL A 23 17.88 -0.68 11.65
C VAL A 23 16.76 0.00 12.44
N TRP A 24 15.65 -0.70 12.65
CA TRP A 24 14.50 -0.14 13.36
C TRP A 24 14.84 0.20 14.83
N GLY A 25 14.46 1.40 15.27
CA GLY A 25 14.71 1.95 16.60
C GLY A 25 14.67 3.48 16.58
N ASN A 26 14.53 4.14 17.73
CA ASN A 26 14.53 5.61 17.85
C ASN A 26 13.65 6.32 16.81
N ILE A 27 12.44 5.80 16.57
CA ILE A 27 11.61 6.24 15.45
C ILE A 27 11.18 7.70 15.61
N THR A 28 11.49 8.48 14.56
CA THR A 28 11.08 9.86 14.30
C THR A 28 10.27 9.93 13.01
N TRP A 29 9.72 11.10 12.67
CA TRP A 29 9.16 11.37 11.34
C TRP A 29 10.16 12.19 10.52
N GLY A 30 10.74 11.53 9.51
CA GLY A 30 11.36 12.23 8.39
C GLY A 30 10.31 12.94 7.55
N HIS A 31 10.71 13.99 6.82
CA HIS A 31 9.81 14.84 6.04
C HIS A 31 10.46 15.21 4.71
N ALA A 32 9.72 14.99 3.62
CA ALA A 32 10.07 15.47 2.30
C ALA A 32 8.86 16.08 1.60
N VAL A 33 9.12 17.00 0.68
CA VAL A 33 8.09 17.65 -0.15
C VAL A 33 8.40 17.55 -1.62
N SER A 34 7.36 17.53 -2.45
CA SER A 34 7.45 17.46 -3.90
C SER A 34 6.33 18.27 -4.57
N ARG A 35 6.54 18.72 -5.81
CA ARG A 35 5.49 19.32 -6.65
C ARG A 35 4.80 18.31 -7.56
N ASP A 36 5.39 17.13 -7.73
CA ASP A 36 5.00 16.16 -8.76
C ASP A 36 5.06 14.70 -8.27
N LEU A 37 5.21 14.47 -6.96
CA LEU A 37 5.35 13.16 -6.33
C LEU A 37 6.61 12.36 -6.75
N VAL A 38 7.50 12.96 -7.54
CA VAL A 38 8.69 12.29 -8.11
C VAL A 38 9.98 12.97 -7.64
N HIS A 39 10.06 14.29 -7.78
CA HIS A 39 11.25 15.06 -7.40
C HIS A 39 11.08 15.59 -5.97
N TRP A 40 11.81 14.98 -5.03
CA TRP A 40 11.67 15.25 -3.60
C TRP A 40 12.77 16.17 -3.06
N LEU A 41 12.37 17.09 -2.18
CA LEU A 41 13.25 17.91 -1.35
C LEU A 41 13.13 17.44 0.09
N TYR A 42 14.25 17.03 0.69
CA TYR A 42 14.31 16.67 2.10
C TYR A 42 14.22 17.92 2.99
N LEU A 43 13.43 17.82 4.04
CA LEU A 43 13.26 18.84 5.08
C LEU A 43 13.77 18.31 6.42
N PRO A 44 13.92 19.18 7.44
CA PRO A 44 14.18 18.74 8.82
C PRO A 44 13.15 17.72 9.33
N LEU A 45 13.51 16.99 10.39
CA LEU A 45 12.57 16.07 11.05
C LEU A 45 11.32 16.81 11.51
N ALA A 46 10.14 16.27 11.20
CA ALA A 46 8.86 16.87 11.54
C ALA A 46 8.44 16.57 12.98
N LEU A 47 8.54 15.31 13.40
CA LEU A 47 8.20 14.86 14.75
C LEU A 47 9.35 14.02 15.33
N VAL A 48 9.80 14.39 16.52
CA VAL A 48 10.85 13.69 17.27
C VAL A 48 10.33 13.24 18.63
N PRO A 49 10.77 12.11 19.21
CA PRO A 49 10.34 11.66 20.53
C PRO A 49 10.97 12.54 21.61
N ASP A 50 10.20 13.48 22.15
CA ASP A 50 10.68 14.50 23.09
C ASP A 50 9.72 14.73 24.28
N ARG A 51 8.65 13.94 24.38
CA ARG A 51 7.68 13.96 25.49
C ARG A 51 7.51 12.57 26.08
N TRP A 52 6.98 12.49 27.30
CA TRP A 52 6.79 11.22 28.01
C TRP A 52 5.88 10.23 27.25
N TYR A 53 4.91 10.74 26.49
CA TYR A 53 3.92 9.95 25.76
C TYR A 53 4.43 9.38 24.43
N ASP A 54 5.60 9.81 23.97
CA ASP A 54 6.26 9.30 22.77
C ASP A 54 7.76 9.07 22.96
N ALA A 55 8.21 8.96 24.20
CA ALA A 55 9.63 8.84 24.56
C ALA A 55 10.33 7.64 23.90
N ASN A 56 9.60 6.56 23.62
CA ASN A 56 10.11 5.36 22.96
C ASN A 56 9.82 5.35 21.44
N GLY A 57 9.35 6.46 20.87
CA GLY A 57 9.20 6.67 19.43
C GLY A 57 7.89 7.35 19.05
N ALA A 58 7.96 8.17 17.99
CA ALA A 58 6.82 8.74 17.30
C ALA A 58 6.49 7.88 16.06
N TRP A 59 5.60 6.91 16.22
CA TRP A 59 5.27 5.89 15.22
C TRP A 59 4.26 6.41 14.18
N THR A 60 3.73 5.50 13.36
CA THR A 60 2.84 5.81 12.24
C THR A 60 1.64 6.66 12.67
N GLY A 61 1.20 7.50 11.74
CA GLY A 61 0.01 8.33 11.86
C GLY A 61 -0.51 8.77 10.51
N SER A 62 -1.55 9.58 10.54
CA SER A 62 -2.22 10.09 9.33
C SER A 62 -2.53 11.57 9.47
N ALA A 63 -2.64 12.24 8.32
CA ALA A 63 -2.96 13.66 8.24
C ALA A 63 -4.42 13.83 7.80
N THR A 64 -5.13 14.79 8.41
CA THR A 64 -6.48 15.19 8.02
C THR A 64 -6.50 16.69 7.75
N THR A 65 -6.92 17.07 6.54
CA THR A 65 -7.17 18.47 6.19
C THR A 65 -8.62 18.81 6.53
N LEU A 66 -8.81 19.81 7.37
CA LEU A 66 -10.14 20.29 7.78
C LEU A 66 -10.73 21.26 6.73
N PRO A 67 -12.06 21.44 6.70
CA PRO A 67 -12.72 22.37 5.77
C PRO A 67 -12.23 23.81 5.85
N ASP A 68 -11.70 24.24 7.00
CA ASP A 68 -11.12 25.57 7.21
C ASP A 68 -9.65 25.67 6.75
N GLY A 69 -9.09 24.61 6.16
CA GLY A 69 -7.72 24.55 5.66
C GLY A 69 -6.68 24.20 6.73
N ARG A 70 -7.06 23.98 7.99
CA ARG A 70 -6.13 23.48 9.00
C ARG A 70 -5.76 22.03 8.72
N LEU A 71 -4.51 21.69 9.01
CA LEU A 71 -3.99 20.32 8.93
C LEU A 71 -3.79 19.77 10.34
N VAL A 72 -4.35 18.59 10.59
CA VAL A 72 -4.21 17.87 11.86
C VAL A 72 -3.49 16.55 11.61
N MET A 73 -2.44 16.29 12.38
CA MET A 73 -1.79 14.98 12.41
C MET A 73 -2.17 14.23 13.68
N ILE A 74 -2.62 12.99 13.50
CA ILE A 74 -2.80 12.04 14.59
C ILE A 74 -1.76 10.94 14.40
N TYR A 75 -0.99 10.61 15.43
CA TYR A 75 0.06 9.59 15.38
C TYR A 75 0.11 8.77 16.66
N THR A 76 0.67 7.56 16.56
CA THR A 76 0.93 6.74 17.74
C THR A 76 2.26 7.12 18.39
N GLY A 77 2.26 7.44 19.68
CA GLY A 77 3.46 7.50 20.50
C GLY A 77 3.63 6.24 21.34
N ALA A 78 4.86 5.82 21.54
CA ALA A 78 5.21 4.83 22.54
C ALA A 78 5.68 5.53 23.83
N THR A 79 4.93 5.37 24.93
CA THR A 79 5.32 5.96 26.22
C THR A 79 6.60 5.35 26.78
N VAL A 80 7.14 5.89 27.87
CA VAL A 80 8.30 5.31 28.57
C VAL A 80 8.07 3.86 29.02
N GLU A 81 6.85 3.47 29.37
CA GLU A 81 6.44 2.09 29.67
C GLU A 81 6.10 1.26 28.42
N SER A 82 6.36 1.81 27.22
CA SER A 82 6.02 1.21 25.92
C SER A 82 4.51 0.99 25.72
N VAL A 83 3.67 1.83 26.32
CA VAL A 83 2.22 1.86 26.02
C VAL A 83 2.02 2.63 24.70
N GLN A 84 1.19 2.09 23.82
CA GLN A 84 0.80 2.78 22.58
C GLN A 84 -0.36 3.72 22.86
N VAL A 85 -0.17 5.01 22.60
CA VAL A 85 -1.16 6.07 22.82
C VAL A 85 -1.25 6.95 21.57
N GLN A 86 -2.39 7.61 21.35
CA GLN A 86 -2.54 8.49 20.18
C GLN A 86 -2.35 9.96 20.58
N ASN A 87 -1.58 10.65 19.78
CA ASN A 87 -1.11 12.01 20.00
C ASN A 87 -1.46 12.88 18.79
N LEU A 88 -1.59 14.18 19.05
CA LEU A 88 -1.87 15.21 18.05
C LEU A 88 -0.65 16.09 17.83
N ALA A 89 -0.46 16.46 16.58
CA ALA A 89 0.43 17.52 16.17
C ALA A 89 -0.23 18.41 15.10
N PHE A 90 0.19 19.67 15.08
CA PHE A 90 -0.26 20.69 14.13
C PHE A 90 0.95 21.41 13.54
N PRO A 91 0.84 21.96 12.32
CA PRO A 91 1.84 22.92 11.85
C PRO A 91 1.99 24.08 12.84
N ALA A 92 3.24 24.46 13.13
CA ALA A 92 3.54 25.63 13.96
C ALA A 92 3.14 26.94 13.25
N ASP A 93 3.24 26.94 11.92
CA ASP A 93 2.79 28.00 11.03
C ASP A 93 1.98 27.37 9.89
N ALA A 94 0.68 27.65 9.85
CA ALA A 94 -0.20 27.16 8.79
C ALA A 94 0.02 27.90 7.46
N ASP A 95 0.70 29.05 7.48
CA ASP A 95 1.03 29.82 6.28
C ASP A 95 2.32 29.37 5.60
N ASP A 96 3.16 28.61 6.29
CA ASP A 96 4.31 27.93 5.68
C ASP A 96 3.84 26.80 4.74
N PRO A 97 4.00 26.94 3.41
CA PRO A 97 3.60 25.90 2.47
C PRO A 97 4.47 24.64 2.57
N LEU A 98 5.64 24.70 3.23
CA LEU A 98 6.54 23.57 3.41
C LEU A 98 6.31 22.84 4.73
N LEU A 99 5.54 23.41 5.67
CA LEU A 99 5.20 22.81 6.97
C LEU A 99 6.44 22.33 7.74
N VAL A 100 7.49 23.15 7.81
CA VAL A 100 8.79 22.76 8.37
C VAL A 100 8.73 22.48 9.87
N HIS A 101 7.88 23.22 10.60
CA HIS A 101 7.81 23.14 12.04
C HIS A 101 6.45 22.65 12.52
N TRP A 102 6.46 21.77 13.53
CA TRP A 102 5.26 21.16 14.10
C TRP A 102 5.21 21.36 15.61
N VAL A 103 4.01 21.53 16.14
CA VAL A 103 3.73 21.66 17.57
C VAL A 103 2.84 20.49 18.00
N LYS A 104 3.26 19.78 19.04
CA LYS A 104 2.45 18.73 19.67
C LYS A 104 1.43 19.36 20.62
N SER A 105 0.22 18.82 20.63
CA SER A 105 -0.84 19.29 21.53
C SER A 105 -0.45 19.12 23.01
N GLU A 106 -0.82 20.09 23.84
CA GLU A 106 -0.72 19.98 25.30
C GLU A 106 -1.69 18.94 25.88
N SER A 107 -2.73 18.57 25.13
CA SER A 107 -3.70 17.55 25.51
C SER A 107 -3.22 16.11 25.27
N ASN A 108 -2.00 15.92 24.77
CA ASN A 108 -1.47 14.59 24.48
C ASN A 108 -1.17 13.78 25.77
N PRO A 109 -1.47 12.47 25.77
CA PRO A 109 -2.15 11.72 24.72
C PRO A 109 -3.67 11.95 24.72
N VAL A 110 -4.27 12.02 23.53
CA VAL A 110 -5.71 12.26 23.36
C VAL A 110 -6.54 10.98 23.30
N MET A 111 -5.91 9.84 23.03
CA MET A 111 -6.54 8.52 23.14
C MET A 111 -5.55 7.54 23.76
N VAL A 112 -6.04 6.68 24.64
CA VAL A 112 -5.29 5.59 25.28
C VAL A 112 -5.97 4.25 24.99
N PRO A 113 -5.27 3.11 25.13
CA PRO A 113 -5.89 1.81 24.92
C PRO A 113 -7.14 1.63 25.80
N PRO A 114 -8.32 1.36 25.21
CA PRO A 114 -9.54 1.20 26.00
C PRO A 114 -9.56 -0.16 26.73
N PRO A 115 -10.45 -0.36 27.71
CA PRO A 115 -10.58 -1.65 28.40
C PRO A 115 -10.75 -2.82 27.44
N GLY A 116 -9.99 -3.89 27.65
CA GLY A 116 -10.00 -5.08 26.80
C GLY A 116 -8.99 -5.04 25.64
N ILE A 117 -8.32 -3.92 25.40
CA ILE A 117 -7.27 -3.79 24.39
C ILE A 117 -5.90 -3.79 25.07
N GLY A 118 -4.96 -4.55 24.50
CA GLY A 118 -3.60 -4.64 25.00
C GLY A 118 -2.86 -3.30 24.91
N LEU A 119 -1.98 -3.03 25.87
CA LEU A 119 -1.19 -1.78 25.91
C LEU A 119 -0.28 -1.60 24.68
N LYS A 120 -0.01 -2.68 23.94
CA LYS A 120 0.82 -2.71 22.73
C LYS A 120 0.04 -3.10 21.48
N ASP A 121 -1.28 -3.00 21.52
CA ASP A 121 -2.18 -3.43 20.45
C ASP A 121 -3.14 -2.29 20.04
N PHE A 122 -2.67 -1.04 20.06
CA PHE A 122 -3.50 0.14 19.81
C PHE A 122 -2.71 1.21 19.06
N ARG A 123 -2.68 1.13 17.72
CA ARG A 123 -1.82 1.99 16.90
C ARG A 123 -2.36 2.31 15.51
N ASP A 124 -1.68 3.26 14.89
CA ASP A 124 -1.81 3.66 13.49
C ASP A 124 -3.17 4.29 13.15
N PRO A 125 -3.50 5.45 13.73
CA PRO A 125 -4.77 6.14 13.47
C PRO A 125 -4.88 6.51 11.99
N THR A 126 -6.08 6.33 11.41
CA THR A 126 -6.38 6.66 10.01
C THR A 126 -6.49 8.16 9.77
N THR A 127 -6.51 8.57 8.50
CA THR A 127 -7.09 9.86 8.13
C THR A 127 -8.54 9.89 8.59
N ALA A 128 -9.00 11.01 9.12
CA ALA A 128 -10.35 11.13 9.62
C ALA A 128 -11.34 11.37 8.46
N TRP A 129 -12.58 10.91 8.61
CA TRP A 129 -13.68 11.24 7.70
C TRP A 129 -14.81 11.94 8.45
N TYR A 130 -15.44 12.90 7.80
CA TYR A 130 -16.56 13.64 8.38
C TYR A 130 -17.88 12.90 8.12
N VAL A 131 -18.73 12.82 9.14
CA VAL A 131 -20.08 12.25 9.05
C VAL A 131 -21.08 13.40 9.24
N PRO A 132 -21.71 13.90 8.16
CA PRO A 132 -22.62 15.03 8.23
C PRO A 132 -23.82 14.82 9.17
N ALA A 133 -24.37 13.60 9.20
CA ALA A 133 -25.51 13.25 10.03
C ALA A 133 -25.25 13.48 11.53
N ASP A 134 -24.00 13.36 11.97
CA ASP A 134 -23.60 13.50 13.38
C ASP A 134 -22.86 14.81 13.67
N SER A 135 -22.64 15.62 12.63
CA SER A 135 -21.79 16.82 12.66
C SER A 135 -20.44 16.55 13.35
N ALA A 136 -19.83 15.40 13.04
CA ALA A 136 -18.66 14.91 13.74
C ALA A 136 -17.73 14.12 12.82
N TRP A 137 -16.45 14.09 13.18
CA TRP A 137 -15.43 13.29 12.54
C TRP A 137 -15.38 11.89 13.12
N ARG A 138 -14.77 10.98 12.35
CA ARG A 138 -14.46 9.61 12.71
C ARG A 138 -13.00 9.33 12.42
N VAL A 139 -12.36 8.62 13.33
CA VAL A 139 -10.98 8.12 13.19
C VAL A 139 -10.99 6.64 13.52
N ALA A 140 -10.41 5.83 12.65
CA ALA A 140 -10.24 4.40 12.88
C ALA A 140 -8.85 4.10 13.46
N ILE A 141 -8.75 3.08 14.31
CA ILE A 141 -7.49 2.60 14.88
C ILE A 141 -7.48 1.07 14.81
N GLY A 142 -6.37 0.52 14.32
CA GLY A 142 -6.15 -0.91 14.24
C GLY A 142 -5.82 -1.52 15.59
N SER A 143 -6.34 -2.72 15.84
CA SER A 143 -6.18 -3.46 17.09
C SER A 143 -6.39 -4.97 16.85
N LYS A 144 -6.33 -5.77 17.92
CA LYS A 144 -6.74 -7.18 17.95
C LYS A 144 -7.50 -7.55 19.23
N ASN A 145 -8.17 -8.69 19.18
CA ASN A 145 -8.78 -9.39 20.31
C ASN A 145 -8.21 -10.80 20.44
N ASP A 146 -7.23 -10.98 21.31
CA ASP A 146 -6.71 -12.33 21.59
C ASP A 146 -7.73 -13.22 22.30
N SER A 147 -8.73 -12.64 22.98
CA SER A 147 -9.80 -13.42 23.63
C SER A 147 -10.86 -13.92 22.65
N GLN A 148 -10.86 -13.46 21.40
CA GLN A 148 -11.80 -13.87 20.34
C GLN A 148 -11.03 -14.44 19.15
N HIS A 149 -10.41 -15.61 19.34
CA HIS A 149 -9.75 -16.35 18.25
C HIS A 149 -8.71 -15.54 17.46
N HIS A 150 -7.92 -14.70 18.15
CA HIS A 150 -6.90 -13.86 17.52
C HIS A 150 -7.48 -12.96 16.41
N ALA A 151 -8.65 -12.39 16.64
CA ALA A 151 -9.34 -11.56 15.66
C ALA A 151 -8.69 -10.18 15.58
N GLY A 152 -8.30 -9.75 14.39
CA GLY A 152 -7.96 -8.36 14.12
C GLY A 152 -9.21 -7.52 13.99
N MET A 153 -9.15 -6.26 14.42
CA MET A 153 -10.31 -5.39 14.48
C MET A 153 -9.98 -3.93 14.21
N VAL A 154 -11.03 -3.14 13.99
CA VAL A 154 -10.94 -1.68 13.87
C VAL A 154 -11.84 -1.00 14.89
N LEU A 155 -11.23 -0.25 15.80
CA LEU A 155 -11.92 0.64 16.72
C LEU A 155 -12.23 1.96 16.01
N VAL A 156 -13.36 2.59 16.32
CA VAL A 156 -13.72 3.90 15.76
C VAL A 156 -13.98 4.90 16.88
N TYR A 157 -13.32 6.05 16.78
CA TYR A 157 -13.52 7.17 17.67
C TYR A 157 -14.24 8.30 16.96
N ARG A 158 -15.14 8.96 17.68
CA ARG A 158 -15.86 10.16 17.27
C ARG A 158 -15.21 11.39 17.89
N THR A 159 -15.08 12.47 17.12
CA THR A 159 -14.63 13.77 17.63
C THR A 159 -15.31 14.93 16.90
N THR A 160 -15.40 16.09 17.55
CA THR A 160 -15.90 17.34 16.94
C THR A 160 -14.85 18.45 16.94
N ASP A 161 -13.80 18.31 17.74
CA ASP A 161 -12.76 19.31 18.00
C ASP A 161 -11.34 18.79 17.73
N PHE A 162 -11.21 17.50 17.38
CA PHE A 162 -9.95 16.75 17.26
C PHE A 162 -9.13 16.63 18.54
N VAL A 163 -9.62 17.11 19.69
CA VAL A 163 -8.92 17.04 20.98
C VAL A 163 -9.59 16.03 21.91
N SER A 164 -10.92 15.95 21.87
CA SER A 164 -11.74 15.05 22.65
C SER A 164 -12.26 13.91 21.77
N TYR A 165 -11.99 12.67 22.16
CA TYR A 165 -12.38 11.47 21.40
C TYR A 165 -13.29 10.55 22.22
N GLU A 166 -14.43 10.19 21.63
CA GLU A 166 -15.40 9.25 22.18
C GLU A 166 -15.28 7.92 21.43
N LEU A 167 -14.93 6.84 22.13
CA LEU A 167 -14.95 5.50 21.55
C LEU A 167 -16.40 5.10 21.25
N LEU A 168 -16.69 4.78 19.99
CA LEU A 168 -18.01 4.26 19.61
C LEU A 168 -18.18 2.82 20.08
N GLN A 169 -19.42 2.46 20.39
CA GLN A 169 -19.74 1.09 20.79
C GLN A 169 -19.52 0.12 19.62
N GLY A 170 -18.87 -1.00 19.91
CA GLY A 170 -18.56 -2.03 18.91
C GLY A 170 -17.28 -1.72 18.13
N VAL A 171 -17.16 -2.31 16.96
CA VAL A 171 -16.04 -2.16 16.03
C VAL A 171 -16.58 -1.86 14.64
N LEU A 172 -15.79 -1.19 13.80
CA LEU A 172 -16.18 -0.99 12.39
C LEU A 172 -16.28 -2.32 11.66
N HIS A 173 -15.29 -3.18 11.91
CA HIS A 173 -15.18 -4.53 11.35
C HIS A 173 -14.18 -5.37 12.16
N SER A 174 -14.25 -6.70 12.01
CA SER A 174 -13.34 -7.66 12.65
C SER A 174 -13.30 -8.98 11.89
N VAL A 175 -12.12 -9.60 11.79
CA VAL A 175 -11.93 -10.90 11.11
C VAL A 175 -11.07 -11.83 11.99
N THR A 176 -11.58 -13.02 12.28
CA THR A 176 -10.91 -14.01 13.14
C THR A 176 -9.63 -14.56 12.53
N GLY A 177 -8.62 -14.86 13.35
CA GLY A 177 -7.38 -15.50 12.91
C GLY A 177 -6.44 -14.62 12.09
N THR A 178 -6.64 -13.30 12.09
CA THR A 178 -5.83 -12.33 11.33
C THR A 178 -4.80 -11.58 12.17
N GLY A 179 -4.91 -11.66 13.50
CA GLY A 179 -3.95 -11.05 14.43
C GLY A 179 -4.04 -9.53 14.47
N MET A 180 -2.91 -8.87 14.73
CA MET A 180 -2.88 -7.41 14.87
C MET A 180 -3.05 -6.73 13.51
N TRP A 181 -4.06 -5.84 13.42
CA TRP A 181 -4.23 -4.96 12.26
C TRP A 181 -3.44 -3.68 12.46
N GLU A 182 -2.37 -3.51 11.70
CA GLU A 182 -1.58 -2.30 11.62
C GLU A 182 -2.04 -1.43 10.46
N CYS A 183 -1.65 -0.15 10.47
CA CYS A 183 -1.80 0.79 9.36
C CYS A 183 -3.14 0.65 8.62
N VAL A 184 -4.23 0.62 9.40
CA VAL A 184 -5.59 0.59 8.84
C VAL A 184 -5.75 1.80 7.92
N ASP A 185 -6.48 1.62 6.83
CA ASP A 185 -6.90 2.69 5.94
C ASP A 185 -8.35 2.46 5.54
N PHE A 186 -9.12 3.55 5.48
CA PHE A 186 -10.55 3.50 5.22
C PHE A 186 -10.97 4.68 4.36
N TYR A 187 -11.44 4.40 3.14
CA TYR A 187 -11.73 5.45 2.17
C TYR A 187 -12.76 5.03 1.12
N PRO A 188 -13.46 6.00 0.51
CA PRO A 188 -14.42 5.74 -0.54
C PRO A 188 -13.77 5.62 -1.92
N VAL A 189 -14.43 4.88 -2.82
CA VAL A 189 -14.12 4.77 -4.25
C VAL A 189 -15.40 4.94 -5.08
N SER A 190 -15.30 5.60 -6.23
CA SER A 190 -16.42 5.75 -7.16
C SER A 190 -16.59 4.47 -7.98
N THR A 191 -17.81 3.96 -8.08
CA THR A 191 -18.15 2.86 -9.00
C THR A 191 -18.64 3.37 -10.36
N GLU A 192 -18.80 4.68 -10.51
CA GLU A 192 -19.38 5.31 -11.71
C GLU A 192 -18.34 6.02 -12.58
N SER A 193 -17.21 6.44 -11.98
CA SER A 193 -16.16 7.17 -12.70
C SER A 193 -14.77 6.80 -12.21
N ALA A 194 -13.78 6.94 -13.09
CA ALA A 194 -12.37 6.66 -12.82
C ALA A 194 -11.67 7.85 -12.11
N VAL A 195 -12.25 8.32 -11.00
CA VAL A 195 -11.70 9.41 -10.18
C VAL A 195 -11.51 8.98 -8.72
N GLY A 196 -10.60 9.64 -8.03
CA GLY A 196 -10.49 9.53 -6.59
C GLY A 196 -11.62 10.29 -5.89
N LEU A 197 -12.01 9.81 -4.72
CA LEU A 197 -12.96 10.51 -3.87
C LEU A 197 -12.26 11.04 -2.60
N ASP A 198 -12.67 12.23 -2.18
CA ASP A 198 -12.34 12.77 -0.86
C ASP A 198 -12.74 11.76 0.22
N THR A 199 -11.95 11.66 1.29
CA THR A 199 -12.18 10.66 2.35
C THR A 199 -13.53 10.85 3.05
N SER A 200 -14.11 12.06 3.03
CA SER A 200 -15.43 12.38 3.56
C SER A 200 -16.54 12.37 2.50
N ALA A 201 -16.28 11.88 1.29
CA ALA A 201 -17.32 11.74 0.27
C ALA A 201 -18.48 10.90 0.82
N ALA A 202 -19.70 11.38 0.61
CA ALA A 202 -20.88 10.77 1.20
C ALA A 202 -21.09 9.34 0.71
N SER A 203 -21.38 8.42 1.64
CA SER A 203 -21.90 7.10 1.27
C SER A 203 -23.20 7.23 0.49
N GLY A 204 -23.39 6.40 -0.53
CA GLY A 204 -24.61 6.39 -1.33
C GLY A 204 -24.47 5.54 -2.59
N PRO A 205 -25.48 5.59 -3.47
CA PRO A 205 -25.38 5.01 -4.81
C PRO A 205 -24.12 5.52 -5.52
N GLY A 206 -23.41 4.63 -6.22
CA GLY A 206 -22.19 4.99 -6.93
C GLY A 206 -20.92 5.05 -6.06
N VAL A 207 -21.00 4.80 -4.75
CA VAL A 207 -19.86 4.84 -3.83
C VAL A 207 -19.72 3.53 -3.05
N LYS A 208 -18.53 2.94 -3.12
CA LYS A 208 -18.10 1.82 -2.26
C LYS A 208 -17.01 2.31 -1.30
N HIS A 209 -16.75 1.54 -0.25
CA HIS A 209 -15.69 1.83 0.71
C HIS A 209 -14.69 0.68 0.76
N VAL A 210 -13.41 1.04 0.70
CA VAL A 210 -12.30 0.12 0.88
C VAL A 210 -11.89 0.14 2.34
N LEU A 211 -11.83 -1.03 2.95
CA LEU A 211 -11.17 -1.23 4.23
C LEU A 211 -9.87 -1.99 3.98
N LYS A 212 -8.76 -1.43 4.42
CA LYS A 212 -7.44 -2.04 4.34
C LYS A 212 -6.81 -2.14 5.71
N ALA A 213 -6.07 -3.21 5.94
CA ALA A 213 -5.17 -3.37 7.08
C ALA A 213 -3.84 -4.03 6.66
N SER A 214 -2.77 -3.67 7.36
CA SER A 214 -1.47 -4.32 7.31
C SER A 214 -1.43 -5.41 8.37
N MET A 215 -1.21 -6.66 7.98
CA MET A 215 -1.25 -7.81 8.88
C MET A 215 0.11 -8.00 9.55
N ASP A 216 0.20 -7.77 10.86
CA ASP A 216 1.44 -7.88 11.63
C ASP A 216 2.07 -9.29 11.52
N ASP A 217 1.21 -10.32 11.50
CA ASP A 217 1.60 -11.72 11.53
C ASP A 217 2.30 -12.20 10.25
N ASN A 218 1.85 -11.73 9.08
CA ASN A 218 2.34 -12.20 7.78
C ASN A 218 3.02 -11.11 6.94
N ARG A 219 3.04 -9.87 7.41
CA ARG A 219 3.70 -8.72 6.77
C ARG A 219 3.19 -8.44 5.36
N HIS A 220 1.86 -8.55 5.16
CA HIS A 220 1.18 -8.16 3.93
C HIS A 220 0.02 -7.21 4.16
N ASP A 221 -0.26 -6.41 3.15
CA ASP A 221 -1.38 -5.48 3.13
C ASP A 221 -2.56 -6.07 2.38
N TYR A 222 -3.68 -6.23 3.10
CA TYR A 222 -4.92 -6.75 2.54
C TYR A 222 -6.00 -5.69 2.53
N TYR A 223 -6.85 -5.73 1.50
CA TYR A 223 -8.03 -4.88 1.44
C TYR A 223 -9.25 -5.70 1.04
N ALA A 224 -10.42 -5.18 1.39
CA ALA A 224 -11.69 -5.63 0.88
C ALA A 224 -12.56 -4.42 0.51
N ILE A 225 -13.46 -4.64 -0.44
CA ILE A 225 -14.43 -3.63 -0.90
C ILE A 225 -15.77 -3.95 -0.25
N GLY A 226 -16.45 -2.92 0.20
CA GLY A 226 -17.71 -3.09 0.90
C GLY A 226 -18.54 -1.82 0.97
N THR A 227 -19.56 -1.86 1.79
CA THR A 227 -20.53 -0.78 1.95
C THR A 227 -20.48 -0.25 3.38
N TYR A 228 -20.32 1.07 3.54
CA TYR A 228 -20.30 1.74 4.83
C TYR A 228 -21.62 2.43 5.14
N ALA A 229 -22.24 2.00 6.25
CA ALA A 229 -23.43 2.64 6.80
C ALA A 229 -23.03 3.56 7.96
N ALA A 230 -22.95 4.87 7.69
CA ALA A 230 -22.50 5.86 8.65
C ALA A 230 -23.36 5.94 9.93
N VAL A 231 -24.68 5.77 9.80
CA VAL A 231 -25.64 5.83 10.93
C VAL A 231 -25.38 4.72 11.96
N SER A 232 -25.11 3.50 11.50
CA SER A 232 -24.80 2.35 12.37
C SER A 232 -23.31 2.19 12.64
N ASN A 233 -22.46 3.02 12.04
CA ASN A 233 -21.00 2.91 12.07
C ASN A 233 -20.51 1.48 11.74
N SER A 234 -21.10 0.88 10.71
CA SER A 234 -20.79 -0.50 10.30
C SER A 234 -20.34 -0.54 8.85
N TRP A 235 -19.28 -1.28 8.59
CA TRP A 235 -18.86 -1.63 7.24
C TRP A 235 -19.11 -3.11 6.99
N VAL A 236 -19.59 -3.45 5.81
CA VAL A 236 -19.89 -4.83 5.42
C VAL A 236 -19.16 -5.15 4.12
N PRO A 237 -18.33 -6.22 4.06
CA PRO A 237 -17.64 -6.62 2.84
C PRO A 237 -18.66 -7.06 1.78
N ASP A 238 -18.37 -6.78 0.51
CA ASP A 238 -19.17 -7.27 -0.61
C ASP A 238 -19.01 -8.79 -0.81
N ASP A 239 -17.82 -9.33 -0.47
CA ASP A 239 -17.50 -10.77 -0.53
C ASP A 239 -16.84 -11.21 0.80
N PRO A 240 -17.58 -11.86 1.71
CA PRO A 240 -17.05 -12.34 2.99
C PRO A 240 -15.95 -13.40 2.87
N ASP A 241 -15.87 -14.13 1.75
CA ASP A 241 -14.81 -15.12 1.52
C ASP A 241 -13.49 -14.46 1.11
N LYS A 242 -13.53 -13.17 0.75
CA LYS A 242 -12.37 -12.32 0.41
C LYS A 242 -12.27 -11.10 1.32
N ASP A 243 -12.59 -11.30 2.59
CA ASP A 243 -12.51 -10.24 3.60
C ASP A 243 -11.06 -9.79 3.89
N VAL A 244 -10.91 -8.71 4.64
CA VAL A 244 -9.63 -8.12 5.04
C VAL A 244 -8.78 -9.17 5.79
N GLY A 245 -7.60 -9.45 5.24
CA GLY A 245 -6.64 -10.44 5.77
C GLY A 245 -6.71 -11.83 5.12
N ILE A 246 -7.79 -12.13 4.40
CA ILE A 246 -8.00 -13.44 3.76
C ILE A 246 -8.30 -13.36 2.26
N GLY A 247 -8.52 -12.15 1.73
CA GLY A 247 -8.80 -11.90 0.31
C GLY A 247 -7.67 -11.23 -0.45
N LEU A 248 -7.98 -10.08 -1.06
CA LEU A 248 -7.12 -9.37 -2.00
C LEU A 248 -6.02 -8.58 -1.29
N ARG A 249 -4.90 -8.39 -2.00
CA ARG A 249 -3.77 -7.55 -1.59
C ARG A 249 -3.57 -6.41 -2.57
N TYR A 250 -3.01 -5.30 -2.13
CA TYR A 250 -2.56 -4.27 -3.08
C TYR A 250 -1.40 -4.76 -3.93
N ASP A 251 -0.49 -5.52 -3.34
CA ASP A 251 0.72 -6.00 -3.98
C ASP A 251 1.05 -7.36 -3.40
N TYR A 252 1.44 -8.30 -4.27
CA TYR A 252 1.71 -9.69 -3.90
C TYR A 252 3.20 -9.93 -3.61
N GLY A 253 4.06 -8.92 -3.76
CA GLY A 253 5.48 -8.94 -3.42
C GLY A 253 5.79 -8.35 -2.04
N LYS A 254 6.96 -7.71 -1.92
CA LYS A 254 7.41 -7.00 -0.72
C LYS A 254 6.79 -5.60 -0.67
N TYR A 255 5.69 -5.49 0.06
CA TYR A 255 4.91 -4.25 0.17
C TYR A 255 4.12 -4.27 1.47
N TYR A 256 4.30 -3.25 2.31
CA TYR A 256 3.69 -3.20 3.62
C TYR A 256 3.43 -1.77 4.11
N ALA A 257 2.64 -1.64 5.18
CA ALA A 257 2.34 -0.39 5.86
C ALA A 257 1.86 0.73 4.91
N SER A 258 1.06 0.35 3.91
CA SER A 258 0.59 1.27 2.88
C SER A 258 -0.46 2.24 3.39
N LYS A 259 -0.50 3.43 2.79
CA LYS A 259 -1.40 4.51 3.18
C LYS A 259 -1.78 5.33 1.96
N THR A 260 -3.06 5.67 1.86
CA THR A 260 -3.58 6.52 0.80
C THR A 260 -3.80 7.96 1.26
N PHE A 261 -3.82 8.88 0.32
CA PHE A 261 -4.40 10.20 0.51
C PHE A 261 -5.17 10.62 -0.74
N TYR A 262 -6.11 11.55 -0.57
CA TYR A 262 -6.80 12.18 -1.69
C TYR A 262 -5.99 13.38 -2.18
N ASP A 263 -5.66 13.37 -3.48
CA ASP A 263 -5.05 14.49 -4.19
C ASP A 263 -6.17 15.36 -4.78
N PRO A 264 -6.45 16.54 -4.20
CA PRO A 264 -7.53 17.41 -4.66
C PRO A 264 -7.17 18.16 -5.95
N VAL A 265 -5.91 18.17 -6.39
CA VAL A 265 -5.49 18.90 -7.61
C VAL A 265 -5.86 18.09 -8.85
N LYS A 266 -5.62 16.78 -8.80
CA LYS A 266 -5.87 15.86 -9.90
C LYS A 266 -7.04 14.91 -9.64
N GLU A 267 -7.82 15.17 -8.59
CA GLU A 267 -9.01 14.41 -8.19
C GLU A 267 -8.77 12.89 -8.20
N ARG A 268 -7.68 12.47 -7.57
CA ARG A 268 -7.23 11.06 -7.57
C ARG A 268 -6.83 10.61 -6.17
N ARG A 269 -6.99 9.32 -5.90
CA ARG A 269 -6.45 8.71 -4.68
C ARG A 269 -5.05 8.19 -4.98
N VAL A 270 -4.08 8.61 -4.19
CA VAL A 270 -2.68 8.19 -4.32
C VAL A 270 -2.32 7.28 -3.17
N LEU A 271 -1.79 6.12 -3.50
CA LEU A 271 -1.32 5.07 -2.62
C LEU A 271 0.20 5.05 -2.59
N TRP A 272 0.71 4.91 -1.40
CA TRP A 272 2.11 4.70 -1.12
C TRP A 272 2.28 3.41 -0.31
N GLY A 273 3.38 2.68 -0.50
CA GLY A 273 3.76 1.57 0.39
C GLY A 273 5.25 1.46 0.63
N TRP A 274 5.58 0.92 1.80
CA TRP A 274 6.95 0.68 2.24
C TRP A 274 7.43 -0.67 1.73
N ILE A 275 8.64 -0.69 1.17
CA ILE A 275 9.34 -1.90 0.74
C ILE A 275 10.47 -2.15 1.74
N GLY A 276 10.33 -3.20 2.53
CA GLY A 276 11.41 -3.69 3.39
C GLY A 276 12.49 -4.40 2.60
N GLU A 277 13.71 -4.41 3.14
CA GLU A 277 14.86 -5.07 2.51
C GLU A 277 14.70 -6.60 2.46
N THR A 278 15.34 -7.20 1.45
CA THR A 278 15.44 -8.66 1.28
C THR A 278 16.85 -9.19 1.50
N ASP A 279 17.83 -8.30 1.71
CA ASP A 279 19.18 -8.67 2.14
C ASP A 279 19.22 -8.89 3.67
N SER A 280 20.40 -8.77 4.28
CA SER A 280 20.55 -8.99 5.72
C SER A 280 20.73 -7.68 6.45
N GLU A 281 20.28 -7.61 7.71
CA GLU A 281 20.51 -6.46 8.59
C GLU A 281 22.00 -6.07 8.69
N ARG A 282 22.91 -7.05 8.63
CA ARG A 282 24.36 -6.79 8.57
C ARG A 282 24.73 -6.01 7.31
N THR A 283 24.08 -6.29 6.19
CA THR A 283 24.27 -5.58 4.93
C THR A 283 23.67 -4.18 5.01
N ASP A 284 22.50 -4.01 5.63
CA ASP A 284 21.89 -2.70 5.91
C ASP A 284 22.85 -1.78 6.67
N LEU A 285 23.40 -2.28 7.77
CA LEU A 285 24.38 -1.55 8.58
C LEU A 285 25.67 -1.21 7.79
N ARG A 286 26.05 -2.03 6.81
CA ARG A 286 27.23 -1.79 5.96
C ARG A 286 26.97 -0.77 4.86
N LYS A 287 25.81 -0.85 4.20
CA LYS A 287 25.41 0.10 3.14
C LYS A 287 24.94 1.44 3.70
N GLY A 288 24.59 1.47 5.00
CA GLY A 288 24.27 2.68 5.75
C GLY A 288 22.83 3.17 5.62
N TRP A 289 21.95 2.36 5.03
CA TRP A 289 20.53 2.66 4.84
C TRP A 289 19.75 1.36 4.69
N ALA A 290 18.43 1.40 4.87
CA ALA A 290 17.54 0.28 4.61
C ALA A 290 16.16 0.77 4.20
N SER A 291 15.51 -0.02 3.36
CA SER A 291 14.15 0.11 2.85
C SER A 291 13.93 1.25 1.86
N LEU A 292 12.82 1.13 1.13
CA LEU A 292 12.38 2.11 0.13
C LEU A 292 10.88 2.42 0.27
N GLN A 293 10.43 3.43 -0.47
CA GLN A 293 9.02 3.64 -0.78
C GLN A 293 8.76 3.26 -2.23
N THR A 294 7.55 2.75 -2.52
CA THR A 294 7.08 2.64 -3.90
C THR A 294 7.04 3.98 -4.59
N VAL A 295 7.25 3.97 -5.91
CA VAL A 295 6.68 5.04 -6.75
C VAL A 295 5.18 5.10 -6.44
N PRO A 296 4.62 6.29 -6.16
CA PRO A 296 3.21 6.41 -5.79
C PRO A 296 2.31 5.88 -6.89
N ARG A 297 1.19 5.28 -6.50
CA ARG A 297 0.23 4.66 -7.43
C ARG A 297 -1.14 5.33 -7.29
N THR A 298 -1.83 5.58 -8.39
CA THR A 298 -3.27 5.87 -8.34
C THR A 298 -4.03 4.62 -7.90
N VAL A 299 -5.20 4.80 -7.29
CA VAL A 299 -6.11 3.70 -6.92
C VAL A 299 -7.51 4.00 -7.41
N LEU A 300 -8.10 3.06 -8.15
CA LEU A 300 -9.44 3.15 -8.72
C LEU A 300 -10.22 1.85 -8.51
N PHE A 301 -11.55 1.94 -8.50
CA PHE A 301 -12.41 0.77 -8.55
C PHE A 301 -12.41 0.18 -9.97
N ASP A 302 -12.25 -1.14 -10.08
CA ASP A 302 -12.35 -1.81 -11.37
C ASP A 302 -13.82 -1.95 -11.78
N GLN A 303 -14.26 -1.08 -12.70
CA GLN A 303 -15.63 -1.10 -13.20
C GLN A 303 -15.94 -2.32 -14.08
N LYS A 304 -14.92 -3.00 -14.61
CA LYS A 304 -15.12 -4.18 -15.46
C LYS A 304 -15.41 -5.41 -14.63
N THR A 305 -14.62 -5.64 -13.58
CA THR A 305 -14.78 -6.82 -12.72
C THR A 305 -15.71 -6.57 -11.53
N GLY A 306 -15.83 -5.32 -11.09
CA GLY A 306 -16.60 -4.92 -9.92
C GLY A 306 -16.08 -5.49 -8.59
N SER A 307 -14.88 -6.10 -8.56
CA SER A 307 -14.43 -6.93 -7.42
C SER A 307 -12.99 -6.69 -6.98
N ASN A 308 -12.25 -5.83 -7.66
CA ASN A 308 -10.88 -5.45 -7.28
C ASN A 308 -10.63 -3.96 -7.51
N LEU A 309 -9.48 -3.50 -7.02
CA LEU A 309 -8.94 -2.18 -7.30
C LEU A 309 -7.91 -2.26 -8.43
N LEU A 310 -7.83 -1.19 -9.20
CA LEU A 310 -6.77 -0.94 -10.18
C LEU A 310 -5.74 0.01 -9.58
N GLN A 311 -4.47 -0.32 -9.79
CA GLN A 311 -3.34 0.53 -9.42
C GLN A 311 -2.50 0.84 -10.66
N TRP A 312 -2.01 2.06 -10.74
CA TRP A 312 -1.07 2.47 -11.79
C TRP A 312 -0.09 3.50 -11.24
N PRO A 313 1.22 3.48 -11.59
CA PRO A 313 2.13 4.55 -11.21
C PRO A 313 1.56 5.93 -11.58
N VAL A 314 1.76 6.92 -10.72
CA VAL A 314 1.33 8.29 -11.00
C VAL A 314 1.97 8.78 -12.31
N GLU A 315 1.20 9.46 -13.16
CA GLU A 315 1.61 9.90 -14.51
C GLU A 315 2.89 10.76 -14.49
N GLU A 316 3.22 11.41 -13.38
CA GLU A 316 4.43 12.20 -13.23
C GLU A 316 5.71 11.39 -13.35
N VAL A 317 5.68 10.08 -13.08
CA VAL A 317 6.86 9.21 -13.28
C VAL A 317 7.31 9.18 -14.74
N GLU A 318 6.37 9.40 -15.68
CA GLU A 318 6.66 9.42 -17.11
C GLU A 318 7.58 10.58 -17.50
N SER A 319 7.66 11.64 -16.68
CA SER A 319 8.60 12.75 -16.87
C SER A 319 10.07 12.33 -16.76
N LEU A 320 10.36 11.16 -16.17
CA LEU A 320 11.71 10.61 -16.06
C LEU A 320 12.14 9.87 -17.35
N ARG A 321 11.24 9.61 -18.29
CA ARG A 321 11.55 8.89 -19.54
C ARG A 321 12.43 9.78 -20.45
N LEU A 322 13.66 9.36 -20.71
CA LEU A 322 14.63 10.11 -21.52
C LEU A 322 14.58 9.77 -23.02
N SER A 323 14.43 8.49 -23.33
CA SER A 323 14.37 7.95 -24.69
C SER A 323 13.59 6.64 -24.68
N SER A 324 12.99 6.29 -25.82
CA SER A 324 12.28 5.02 -25.99
C SER A 324 12.89 4.18 -27.11
N GLN A 325 12.67 2.87 -27.01
CA GLN A 325 12.94 1.91 -28.07
C GLN A 325 11.76 0.95 -28.14
N GLU A 326 11.24 0.75 -29.35
CA GLU A 326 10.08 -0.10 -29.58
C GLU A 326 10.52 -1.37 -30.32
N PHE A 327 9.99 -2.49 -29.87
CA PHE A 327 10.16 -3.78 -30.52
C PHE A 327 8.78 -4.34 -30.85
N SER A 328 8.52 -4.56 -32.14
CA SER A 328 7.24 -5.06 -32.62
C SER A 328 7.39 -6.40 -33.32
N ASN A 329 6.36 -7.24 -33.26
CA ASN A 329 6.28 -8.52 -33.99
C ASN A 329 7.44 -9.49 -33.67
N ILE A 330 7.90 -9.51 -32.41
CA ILE A 330 8.85 -10.51 -31.94
C ILE A 330 8.12 -11.84 -31.75
N SER A 331 8.49 -12.84 -32.53
CA SER A 331 8.02 -14.21 -32.33
C SER A 331 8.89 -14.91 -31.28
N ILE A 332 8.29 -15.33 -30.17
CA ILE A 332 8.97 -16.10 -29.12
C ILE A 332 8.62 -17.58 -29.31
N THR A 333 9.60 -18.39 -29.68
CA THR A 333 9.41 -19.85 -29.82
C THR A 333 9.59 -20.56 -28.47
N ALA A 334 9.00 -21.74 -28.33
CA ALA A 334 8.98 -22.47 -27.08
C ALA A 334 10.40 -22.76 -26.53
N GLY A 335 10.74 -22.17 -25.37
CA GLY A 335 12.05 -22.34 -24.73
C GLY A 335 13.17 -21.48 -25.32
N SER A 336 12.81 -20.48 -26.13
CA SER A 336 13.76 -19.45 -26.60
C SER A 336 13.89 -18.31 -25.59
N VAL A 337 15.03 -17.63 -25.65
CA VAL A 337 15.27 -16.33 -25.02
C VAL A 337 15.68 -15.39 -26.14
N VAL A 338 15.02 -14.22 -26.21
CA VAL A 338 15.32 -13.20 -27.22
C VAL A 338 15.95 -12.01 -26.50
N PRO A 339 17.26 -11.74 -26.70
CA PRO A 339 17.89 -10.57 -26.10
C PRO A 339 17.35 -9.30 -26.75
N LEU A 340 17.07 -8.28 -25.93
CA LEU A 340 16.68 -6.95 -26.38
C LEU A 340 17.85 -5.99 -26.11
N ASP A 341 18.49 -5.52 -27.18
CA ASP A 341 19.56 -4.53 -27.04
C ASP A 341 18.97 -3.14 -26.80
N ILE A 342 18.98 -2.74 -25.53
CA ILE A 342 18.51 -1.46 -25.01
C ILE A 342 19.64 -0.67 -24.32
N GLY A 343 20.89 -1.10 -24.48
CA GLY A 343 22.02 -0.54 -23.75
C GLY A 343 21.97 -0.81 -22.23
N LYS A 344 22.05 0.25 -21.41
CA LYS A 344 22.11 0.12 -19.95
C LYS A 344 20.72 -0.20 -19.36
N ALA A 345 20.58 -1.37 -18.75
CA ALA A 345 19.28 -1.92 -18.33
C ALA A 345 18.99 -1.89 -16.81
N THR A 346 19.49 -0.89 -16.09
CA THR A 346 19.34 -0.82 -14.61
C THR A 346 18.26 0.13 -14.12
N GLN A 347 17.74 1.01 -14.98
CA GLN A 347 16.69 1.99 -14.67
C GLN A 347 15.82 2.16 -15.91
N LEU A 348 14.68 1.48 -15.94
CA LEU A 348 13.82 1.36 -17.11
C LEU A 348 12.36 1.48 -16.71
N ASP A 349 11.55 1.85 -17.69
CA ASP A 349 10.10 1.67 -17.68
C ASP A 349 9.75 0.81 -18.89
N ILE A 350 9.19 -0.37 -18.66
CA ILE A 350 8.96 -1.39 -19.69
C ILE A 350 7.47 -1.72 -19.72
N VAL A 351 6.86 -1.52 -20.89
CA VAL A 351 5.51 -1.98 -21.20
C VAL A 351 5.61 -3.05 -22.28
N VAL A 352 4.97 -4.19 -22.05
CA VAL A 352 4.96 -5.32 -23.00
C VAL A 352 3.56 -5.90 -23.11
N GLU A 353 3.18 -6.26 -24.33
CA GLU A 353 1.94 -6.95 -24.65
C GLU A 353 2.28 -8.33 -25.24
N PHE A 354 1.59 -9.37 -24.77
CA PHE A 354 1.75 -10.74 -25.26
C PHE A 354 0.47 -11.21 -25.92
N SER A 355 0.59 -11.74 -27.14
CA SER A 355 -0.46 -12.50 -27.80
C SER A 355 -0.09 -13.97 -27.81
N VAL A 356 -1.02 -14.84 -27.41
CA VAL A 356 -0.83 -16.29 -27.43
C VAL A 356 -1.59 -16.86 -28.62
N ASP A 357 -0.90 -17.63 -29.46
CA ASP A 357 -1.50 -18.26 -30.64
C ASP A 357 -2.65 -19.20 -30.25
N GLU A 358 -3.84 -19.04 -30.85
CA GLU A 358 -5.02 -19.88 -30.57
C GLU A 358 -4.76 -21.39 -30.69
N PRO A 359 -4.00 -21.89 -31.69
CA PRO A 359 -3.67 -23.31 -31.75
C PRO A 359 -2.87 -23.81 -30.53
N ALA A 360 -2.01 -22.96 -29.95
CA ALA A 360 -1.28 -23.29 -28.74
C ALA A 360 -2.22 -23.35 -27.52
N LEU A 361 -3.21 -22.45 -27.47
CA LEU A 361 -4.25 -22.44 -26.44
C LEU A 361 -5.18 -23.67 -26.51
N ALA A 362 -5.55 -24.08 -27.72
CA ALA A 362 -6.37 -25.27 -27.98
C ALA A 362 -5.60 -26.57 -27.76
N GLY A 363 -4.30 -26.59 -28.03
CA GLY A 363 -3.42 -27.75 -27.85
C GLY A 363 -3.06 -28.06 -26.38
N ALA A 364 -3.37 -27.16 -25.44
CA ALA A 364 -3.21 -27.39 -24.00
C ALA A 364 -4.30 -28.34 -23.48
N ILE A 365 -4.12 -29.64 -23.75
CA ILE A 365 -5.06 -30.72 -23.39
C ILE A 365 -4.84 -31.23 -21.95
N GLY A 366 -3.68 -30.93 -21.34
CA GLY A 366 -3.38 -31.29 -19.95
C GLY A 366 -3.89 -30.25 -18.96
N ALA A 367 -4.57 -30.69 -17.90
CA ALA A 367 -4.93 -29.81 -16.80
C ALA A 367 -3.71 -29.60 -15.88
N ASP A 368 -3.27 -28.35 -15.73
CA ASP A 368 -2.26 -27.95 -14.74
C ASP A 368 -2.95 -27.54 -13.44
N VAL A 369 -3.67 -28.50 -12.88
CA VAL A 369 -4.48 -28.28 -11.67
C VAL A 369 -3.56 -27.94 -10.51
N GLY A 370 -3.76 -26.76 -9.92
CA GLY A 370 -3.04 -26.34 -8.72
C GLY A 370 -1.70 -25.64 -8.98
N TYR A 371 -1.46 -25.10 -10.18
CA TYR A 371 -0.32 -24.19 -10.38
C TYR A 371 -0.41 -23.00 -9.41
N ASN A 372 0.71 -22.70 -8.76
CA ASN A 372 0.86 -21.54 -7.89
C ASN A 372 2.29 -21.03 -8.00
N CYS A 373 2.46 -19.73 -8.22
CA CYS A 373 3.78 -19.11 -8.35
C CYS A 373 4.70 -19.48 -7.16
N SER A 374 4.18 -19.47 -5.93
CA SER A 374 4.96 -19.65 -4.70
C SER A 374 5.51 -21.07 -4.48
N THR A 375 4.88 -22.08 -5.07
CA THR A 375 5.31 -23.50 -4.95
C THR A 375 5.85 -24.06 -6.26
N SER A 376 5.82 -23.28 -7.34
CA SER A 376 6.38 -23.66 -8.63
C SER A 376 7.91 -23.69 -8.59
N ARG A 377 8.53 -24.29 -9.62
CA ARG A 377 9.99 -24.15 -9.86
C ARG A 377 10.35 -22.88 -10.64
N GLY A 378 9.52 -21.84 -10.53
CA GLY A 378 9.71 -20.55 -11.17
C GLY A 378 9.79 -20.65 -12.69
N ALA A 379 10.64 -19.81 -13.29
CA ALA A 379 10.86 -19.76 -14.74
C ALA A 379 11.43 -21.06 -15.33
N ALA A 380 11.94 -21.98 -14.49
CA ALA A 380 12.44 -23.28 -14.93
C ALA A 380 11.32 -24.34 -15.09
N GLN A 381 10.14 -24.14 -14.50
CA GLN A 381 9.01 -25.07 -14.62
C GLN A 381 8.26 -24.84 -15.93
N ARG A 382 8.59 -25.61 -16.97
CA ARG A 382 7.94 -25.49 -18.28
C ARG A 382 6.54 -26.11 -18.27
N GLY A 383 5.55 -25.31 -18.67
CA GLY A 383 4.18 -25.71 -18.98
C GLY A 383 3.89 -25.68 -20.48
N VAL A 384 2.63 -25.91 -20.84
CA VAL A 384 2.19 -25.77 -22.24
C VAL A 384 2.14 -24.30 -22.65
N ILE A 385 1.61 -23.44 -21.78
CA ILE A 385 1.44 -21.99 -22.03
C ILE A 385 2.11 -21.23 -20.89
N GLY A 386 3.43 -21.24 -20.92
CA GLY A 386 4.28 -20.54 -19.99
C GLY A 386 5.34 -21.41 -19.32
N PRO A 387 6.22 -20.80 -18.53
CA PRO A 387 6.32 -19.36 -18.27
C PRO A 387 6.75 -18.57 -19.52
N PHE A 388 6.11 -17.44 -19.78
CA PHE A 388 6.53 -16.46 -20.80
C PHE A 388 6.46 -15.05 -20.22
N GLY A 389 7.46 -14.21 -20.51
CA GLY A 389 7.59 -12.92 -19.83
C GLY A 389 8.94 -12.27 -20.09
N LEU A 390 9.40 -11.48 -19.11
CA LEU A 390 10.64 -10.74 -19.15
C LEU A 390 11.67 -11.35 -18.18
N LEU A 391 12.93 -11.38 -18.62
CA LEU A 391 14.08 -11.52 -17.73
C LEU A 391 14.68 -10.13 -17.52
N VAL A 392 14.69 -9.66 -16.28
CA VAL A 392 15.19 -8.34 -15.90
C VAL A 392 16.33 -8.51 -14.90
N LEU A 393 17.16 -7.47 -14.77
CA LEU A 393 18.36 -7.49 -13.91
C LEU A 393 19.18 -8.77 -14.14
N ALA A 394 19.40 -9.11 -15.41
CA ALA A 394 20.08 -10.32 -15.84
C ALA A 394 21.46 -10.02 -16.40
N ASP A 395 22.42 -10.91 -16.15
CA ASP A 395 23.74 -10.87 -16.76
C ASP A 395 23.75 -11.57 -18.15
N GLU A 396 24.83 -11.38 -18.91
CA GLU A 396 24.92 -11.87 -20.30
C GLU A 396 24.79 -13.39 -20.41
N ASP A 397 25.34 -14.12 -19.43
CA ASP A 397 25.32 -15.58 -19.38
C ASP A 397 24.05 -16.15 -18.68
N LEU A 398 23.13 -15.28 -18.23
CA LEU A 398 21.93 -15.63 -17.44
C LEU A 398 22.24 -16.47 -16.19
N SER A 399 23.41 -16.24 -15.60
CA SER A 399 23.81 -16.80 -14.31
C SER A 399 23.04 -16.13 -13.17
N GLU A 400 22.69 -14.86 -13.34
CA GLU A 400 21.81 -14.07 -12.48
C GLU A 400 20.63 -13.57 -13.31
N GLN A 401 19.41 -13.71 -12.80
CA GLN A 401 18.22 -13.18 -13.45
C GLN A 401 17.02 -13.11 -12.50
N THR A 402 16.18 -12.12 -12.74
CA THR A 402 14.84 -12.03 -12.16
C THR A 402 13.82 -12.22 -13.27
N ALA A 403 12.95 -13.22 -13.14
CA ALA A 403 11.93 -13.49 -14.15
C ALA A 403 10.57 -12.94 -13.71
N VAL A 404 9.93 -12.13 -14.55
CA VAL A 404 8.55 -11.69 -14.36
C VAL A 404 7.73 -12.21 -15.52
N TYR A 405 6.77 -13.10 -15.25
CA TYR A 405 6.15 -13.91 -16.29
C TYR A 405 4.68 -14.21 -16.03
N PHE A 406 3.99 -14.55 -17.12
CA PHE A 406 2.68 -15.14 -17.12
C PHE A 406 2.75 -16.67 -17.27
N TYR A 407 1.80 -17.35 -16.64
CA TYR A 407 1.54 -18.77 -16.82
C TYR A 407 0.04 -18.99 -16.94
N VAL A 408 -0.41 -19.62 -18.02
CA VAL A 408 -1.83 -19.93 -18.22
C VAL A 408 -2.06 -21.39 -17.87
N ALA A 409 -2.76 -21.63 -16.77
CA ALA A 409 -3.15 -22.96 -16.33
C ALA A 409 -4.57 -23.29 -16.79
N ARG A 410 -4.79 -24.57 -17.15
CA ARG A 410 -6.12 -25.09 -17.48
C ARG A 410 -6.62 -25.97 -16.35
N ALA A 411 -7.83 -25.70 -15.86
CA ALA A 411 -8.48 -26.53 -14.86
C ALA A 411 -9.16 -27.76 -15.49
N THR A 412 -9.59 -28.73 -14.67
CA THR A 412 -10.24 -29.96 -15.14
C THR A 412 -11.57 -29.73 -15.84
N ASP A 413 -12.24 -28.62 -15.54
CA ASP A 413 -13.50 -28.20 -16.18
C ASP A 413 -13.28 -27.46 -17.51
N GLY A 414 -12.01 -27.29 -17.92
CA GLY A 414 -11.63 -26.60 -19.15
C GLY A 414 -11.47 -25.08 -18.98
N SER A 415 -11.78 -24.51 -17.83
CA SER A 415 -11.54 -23.08 -17.57
C SER A 415 -10.04 -22.77 -17.56
N LEU A 416 -9.71 -21.52 -17.91
CA LEU A 416 -8.33 -21.02 -17.93
C LEU A 416 -8.13 -20.02 -16.79
N SER A 417 -7.02 -20.14 -16.09
CA SER A 417 -6.56 -19.17 -15.10
C SER A 417 -5.20 -18.63 -15.51
N THR A 418 -5.06 -17.31 -15.48
CA THR A 418 -3.79 -16.64 -15.74
C THR A 418 -3.12 -16.31 -14.42
N HIS A 419 -1.89 -16.79 -14.26
CA HIS A 419 -1.03 -16.49 -13.13
C HIS A 419 0.01 -15.47 -13.58
N PHE A 420 0.27 -14.48 -12.73
CA PHE A 420 1.33 -13.50 -12.92
C PHE A 420 2.35 -13.68 -11.78
N CYS A 421 3.58 -14.03 -12.13
CA CYS A 421 4.60 -14.49 -11.20
C CYS A 421 5.86 -13.63 -11.27
N HIS A 422 6.50 -13.47 -10.13
CA HIS A 422 7.84 -12.89 -9.97
C HIS A 422 8.73 -13.96 -9.34
N ASP A 423 9.74 -14.41 -10.07
CA ASP A 423 10.69 -15.45 -9.66
C ASP A 423 12.08 -14.86 -9.39
N GLU A 424 12.48 -14.94 -8.13
CA GLU A 424 13.76 -14.47 -7.58
C GLU A 424 14.74 -15.63 -7.29
N LEU A 425 14.42 -16.89 -7.65
CA LEU A 425 15.23 -18.07 -7.27
C LEU A 425 16.66 -18.04 -7.82
N ARG A 426 16.90 -17.30 -8.92
CA ARG A 426 18.22 -17.10 -9.55
C ARG A 426 18.67 -15.63 -9.52
N HIS A 427 18.10 -14.83 -8.64
CA HIS A 427 18.59 -13.48 -8.38
C HIS A 427 19.73 -13.55 -7.37
N ALA A 428 20.92 -13.03 -7.71
CA ALA A 428 21.94 -12.81 -6.70
C ALA A 428 21.64 -11.52 -5.94
N ARG A 429 22.06 -11.47 -4.67
CA ARG A 429 21.88 -10.33 -3.74
C ARG A 429 22.74 -9.11 -4.13
N ILE A 430 22.76 -8.74 -5.40
CA ILE A 430 23.45 -7.57 -5.92
C ILE A 430 22.41 -6.47 -6.10
N PHE A 431 22.65 -5.36 -5.41
CA PHE A 431 21.79 -4.19 -5.26
C PHE A 431 21.37 -3.56 -6.57
N LEU A 432 20.25 -4.00 -7.13
CA LEU A 432 19.60 -3.35 -8.26
C LEU A 432 18.09 -3.32 -8.04
N PHE A 433 17.55 -2.11 -7.99
CA PHE A 433 16.13 -1.85 -7.82
C PHE A 433 15.50 -1.67 -9.20
N SER A 434 14.57 -2.53 -9.57
CA SER A 434 13.75 -2.36 -10.77
C SER A 434 12.27 -2.30 -10.38
N TYR A 435 11.59 -1.22 -10.75
CA TYR A 435 10.13 -1.19 -10.82
C TYR A 435 9.73 -1.66 -12.21
N LEU A 436 8.88 -2.68 -12.30
CA LEU A 436 8.15 -2.99 -13.53
C LEU A 436 6.66 -2.74 -13.28
N SER A 437 6.04 -1.95 -14.16
CA SER A 437 4.59 -1.77 -14.22
C SER A 437 4.07 -2.53 -15.44
N PHE A 438 3.17 -3.49 -15.25
CA PHE A 438 2.56 -4.23 -16.35
C PHE A 438 1.12 -3.78 -16.55
N MET A 439 0.76 -3.50 -17.80
CA MET A 439 -0.63 -3.32 -18.20
C MET A 439 -1.14 -4.67 -18.70
N ILE A 440 -2.05 -5.32 -17.97
CA ILE A 440 -2.78 -6.47 -18.51
C ILE A 440 -3.93 -5.90 -19.34
N HIS A 441 -3.77 -5.82 -20.65
CA HIS A 441 -4.94 -5.83 -21.53
C HIS A 441 -5.41 -7.28 -21.63
N GLU A 442 -6.67 -7.53 -21.24
CA GLU A 442 -7.30 -8.83 -21.43
C GLU A 442 -7.10 -9.30 -22.86
N LEU A 443 -6.59 -10.52 -23.00
CA LEU A 443 -6.60 -11.29 -24.25
C LEU A 443 -8.02 -11.18 -24.85
N HIS A 444 -8.15 -10.35 -25.88
CA HIS A 444 -9.38 -10.26 -26.64
C HIS A 444 -9.54 -11.56 -27.41
N ASN A 445 -10.46 -12.42 -26.95
CA ASN A 445 -11.05 -13.42 -27.83
C ASN A 445 -11.84 -12.64 -28.89
N HIS A 446 -11.33 -12.62 -30.12
CA HIS A 446 -12.12 -12.28 -31.29
C HIS A 446 -12.95 -13.47 -31.75
#